data_AF-A0A067EDE4-F1
#
_entry.id   AF-A0A067EDE4-F1
#
_cell.length_a   1.000
_cell.length_b   1.000
_cell.length_c   1.000
_cell.angle_alpha   90.00
_cell.angle_beta   90.00
_cell.angle_gamma   90.00
#
_symmetry.space_group_name_H-M   'P 1'
#
loop_
_entity.id
_entity.type
_entity.pdbx_description
1 polymer ?
#
loop_
_entity_poly.entity_id
_entity_poly.type
_entity_poly.pdbx_seq_one_letter_code
_entity_poly.pdbx_strand_id
1 'polypeptide(L)'
;MMMVDNQNGASAAAQIVVPELPASFRNRIRGMGGSNVVLVIQKKLTQSDTGSQYDRFSMPEGQIMNDFLEAEEEELLVDRNQPIHKVRLIHPCVSKVTNVTLRKGHMNNASTYNLSGTWRGTWHKQVVGDSENALQDGTMVQLYAFRR
;
A
#
# COMPACT_ATOMS: atom_id res chain seq x y z
N MET A 1 -29.78 12.55 48.06
CA MET A 1 -29.85 11.57 46.96
C MET A 1 -30.59 12.20 45.79
N MET A 2 -29.86 12.58 44.75
CA MET A 2 -30.17 12.44 43.32
C MET A 2 -29.02 13.12 42.55
N MET A 3 -28.32 12.32 41.74
CA MET A 3 -27.28 12.73 40.80
C MET A 3 -27.91 13.47 39.63
N VAL A 4 -27.22 14.47 39.09
CA VAL A 4 -27.41 14.92 37.72
C VAL A 4 -26.01 15.11 37.10
N ASP A 5 -25.58 14.08 36.38
CA ASP A 5 -24.49 14.13 35.42
C ASP A 5 -24.93 14.82 34.12
N ASN A 6 -23.98 14.97 33.17
CA ASN A 6 -24.15 15.14 31.71
C ASN A 6 -24.10 16.63 31.25
N GLN A 7 -23.20 17.14 30.39
CA GLN A 7 -22.26 16.57 29.41
C GLN A 7 -21.06 17.50 29.17
N ASN A 8 -19.85 17.00 29.35
CA ASN A 8 -18.70 17.50 28.59
C ASN A 8 -18.62 16.68 27.31
N GLY A 9 -19.14 17.26 26.22
CA GLY A 9 -18.94 16.77 24.87
C GLY A 9 -17.48 16.92 24.46
N ALA A 10 -16.65 15.96 24.84
CA ALA A 10 -15.38 15.73 24.17
C ALA A 10 -15.66 14.81 22.97
N SER A 11 -15.79 15.41 21.79
CA SER A 11 -15.71 14.68 20.53
C SER A 11 -14.31 14.06 20.46
N ALA A 12 -14.21 12.78 20.80
CA ALA A 12 -13.01 12.01 20.54
C ALA A 12 -12.91 11.84 19.01
N ALA A 13 -12.01 12.60 18.39
CA ALA A 13 -11.50 12.22 17.08
C ALA A 13 -10.99 10.77 17.24
N ALA A 14 -11.67 9.82 16.59
CA ALA A 14 -11.27 8.44 16.61
C ALA A 14 -9.82 8.37 16.09
N GLN A 15 -8.86 8.16 16.99
CA GLN A 15 -7.50 7.88 16.60
C GLN A 15 -7.55 6.63 15.71
N ILE A 16 -7.16 6.78 14.45
CA ILE A 16 -7.02 5.64 13.55
C ILE A 16 -5.86 4.83 14.12
N VAL A 17 -6.19 3.79 14.90
CA VAL A 17 -5.20 2.83 15.39
C VAL A 17 -4.74 2.04 14.18
N VAL A 18 -3.53 2.32 13.74
CA VAL A 18 -2.85 1.60 12.67
C VAL A 18 -2.18 0.38 13.31
N PRO A 19 -2.57 -0.85 12.95
CA PRO A 19 -1.87 -2.04 13.44
C PRO A 19 -0.39 -2.01 13.07
N GLU A 20 0.45 -2.47 14.00
CA GLU A 20 1.88 -2.68 13.76
C GLU A 20 2.12 -3.73 12.66
N LEU A 21 3.21 -3.57 11.89
CA LEU A 21 3.59 -4.53 10.85
C LEU A 21 3.73 -5.95 11.47
N PRO A 22 3.09 -7.00 10.94
CA PRO A 22 3.19 -8.32 11.55
C PRO A 22 4.63 -8.88 11.58
N ALA A 23 4.94 -9.68 12.61
CA ALA A 23 6.29 -10.22 12.81
C ALA A 23 6.77 -11.10 11.65
N SER A 24 5.87 -11.81 10.97
CA SER A 24 6.16 -12.60 9.77
C SER A 24 6.74 -11.74 8.65
N PHE A 25 6.16 -10.57 8.38
CA PHE A 25 6.69 -9.61 7.41
C PHE A 25 8.02 -9.03 7.87
N ARG A 26 8.15 -8.61 9.14
CA ARG A 26 9.43 -8.10 9.66
C ARG A 26 10.57 -9.11 9.49
N ASN A 27 10.32 -10.37 9.80
CA ASN A 27 11.30 -11.44 9.63
C ASN A 27 11.61 -11.70 8.16
N ARG A 28 10.59 -11.69 7.28
CA ARG A 28 10.78 -11.85 5.83
C ARG A 28 11.61 -10.72 5.24
N ILE A 29 11.33 -9.47 5.58
CA ILE A 29 12.08 -8.29 5.16
C ILE A 29 13.54 -8.40 5.61
N ARG A 30 13.79 -8.68 6.90
CA ARG A 30 15.15 -8.88 7.43
C ARG A 30 15.90 -10.01 6.71
N GLY A 31 15.24 -11.14 6.48
CA GLY A 31 15.81 -12.27 5.73
C GLY A 31 16.13 -11.95 4.26
N MET A 32 15.51 -10.91 3.69
CA MET A 32 15.83 -10.38 2.36
C MET A 32 16.92 -9.30 2.38
N GLY A 33 17.51 -9.02 3.55
CA GLY A 33 18.47 -7.92 3.77
C GLY A 33 17.81 -6.54 3.87
N GLY A 34 16.50 -6.50 4.14
CA GLY A 34 15.72 -5.28 4.14
C GLY A 34 15.83 -4.45 5.43
N SER A 35 15.76 -3.14 5.31
CA SER A 35 15.83 -2.13 6.38
C SER A 35 14.89 -0.94 6.10
N ASN A 36 14.89 0.09 6.97
CA ASN A 36 14.14 1.34 6.78
C ASN A 36 12.67 1.13 6.39
N VAL A 37 11.95 0.38 7.23
CA VAL A 37 10.56 0.01 6.96
C VAL A 37 9.63 1.17 7.31
N VAL A 38 8.84 1.63 6.35
CA VAL A 38 7.88 2.73 6.54
C VAL A 38 6.49 2.33 6.04
N LEU A 39 5.44 2.77 6.73
CA LEU A 39 4.08 2.60 6.28
C LEU A 39 3.77 3.62 5.18
N VAL A 40 3.45 3.15 3.98
CA VAL A 40 3.15 4.02 2.84
C VAL A 40 1.69 4.44 2.85
N ILE A 41 0.78 3.48 3.04
CA ILE A 41 -0.67 3.73 2.99
C ILE A 41 -1.43 2.64 3.76
N GLN A 42 -2.53 3.03 4.39
CA GLN A 42 -3.57 2.12 4.88
C GLN A 42 -4.91 2.50 4.25
N LYS A 43 -5.53 1.60 3.49
CA LYS A 43 -6.81 1.86 2.83
C LYS A 43 -7.63 0.58 2.65
N LYS A 44 -8.94 0.75 2.47
CA LYS A 44 -9.78 -0.30 1.90
C LYS A 44 -9.48 -0.43 0.41
N LEU A 45 -9.31 -1.65 -0.06
CA LEU A 45 -9.27 -1.94 -1.49
C LEU A 45 -10.59 -1.55 -2.12
N THR A 46 -10.53 -1.01 -3.33
CA THR A 46 -11.71 -0.73 -4.15
C THR A 46 -11.73 -1.66 -5.36
N GLN A 47 -12.81 -1.59 -6.14
CA GLN A 47 -12.92 -2.29 -7.41
C GLN A 47 -11.77 -1.96 -8.38
N SER A 48 -11.19 -0.76 -8.29
CA SER A 48 -10.02 -0.40 -9.11
C SER A 48 -8.75 -1.15 -8.69
N ASP A 49 -8.66 -1.55 -7.42
CA ASP A 49 -7.52 -2.30 -6.89
C ASP A 49 -7.63 -3.81 -7.14
N THR A 50 -8.87 -4.32 -7.18
CA THR A 50 -9.17 -5.76 -7.20
C THR A 50 -9.71 -6.25 -8.54
N GLY A 51 -10.13 -5.36 -9.43
CA GLY A 51 -10.65 -5.71 -10.75
C GLY A 51 -9.55 -6.13 -11.73
N SER A 52 -9.74 -7.27 -12.39
CA SER A 52 -8.81 -7.80 -13.40
C SER A 52 -8.62 -6.88 -14.60
N GLN A 53 -9.60 -6.01 -14.88
CA GLN A 53 -9.55 -5.01 -15.94
C GLN A 53 -8.55 -3.89 -15.68
N TYR A 54 -8.31 -3.54 -14.41
CA TYR A 54 -7.43 -2.43 -14.02
C TYR A 54 -6.01 -2.89 -13.69
N ASP A 55 -5.88 -4.10 -13.15
CA ASP A 55 -4.61 -4.79 -12.89
C ASP A 55 -3.57 -3.93 -12.15
N ARG A 56 -4.02 -3.21 -11.12
CA ARG A 56 -3.16 -2.31 -10.34
C ARG A 56 -3.64 -2.20 -8.90
N PHE A 57 -2.74 -1.80 -8.02
CA PHE A 57 -3.04 -1.24 -6.70
C PHE A 57 -2.75 0.26 -6.75
N SER A 58 -3.75 1.09 -6.45
CA SER A 58 -3.68 2.54 -6.51
C SER A 58 -3.46 3.16 -5.14
N MET A 59 -2.51 4.07 -5.07
CA MET A 59 -2.10 4.83 -3.90
C MET A 59 -2.20 6.33 -4.23
N PRO A 60 -3.36 6.96 -3.97
CA PRO A 60 -3.51 8.39 -4.18
C PRO A 60 -2.47 9.16 -3.36
N GLU A 61 -1.80 10.13 -3.97
CA GLU A 61 -0.70 10.86 -3.32
C GLU A 61 -1.14 11.53 -2.01
N GLY A 62 -2.35 12.12 -1.98
CA GLY A 62 -2.92 12.70 -0.76
C GLY A 62 -3.30 11.70 0.34
N GLN A 63 -3.09 10.40 0.13
CA GLN A 63 -3.28 9.34 1.13
C GLN A 63 -1.95 8.68 1.55
N ILE A 64 -0.82 9.14 1.00
CA ILE A 64 0.50 8.65 1.41
C ILE A 64 0.82 9.16 2.80
N MET A 65 1.24 8.26 3.69
CA MET A 65 1.47 8.55 5.10
C MET A 65 2.92 8.92 5.40
N ASN A 66 3.87 8.35 4.67
CA ASN A 66 5.30 8.60 4.83
C ASN A 66 5.98 8.57 3.46
N ASP A 67 7.03 9.39 3.31
CA ASP A 67 7.89 9.37 2.13
C ASP A 67 8.54 8.00 2.00
N PHE A 68 8.50 7.45 0.79
CA PHE A 68 8.90 6.08 0.52
C PHE A 68 9.76 5.95 -0.74
N LEU A 69 10.14 7.07 -1.35
CA LEU A 69 11.02 7.12 -2.52
C LEU A 69 12.37 7.68 -2.08
N GLU A 70 13.45 7.13 -2.62
CA GLU A 70 14.76 7.79 -2.61
C GLU A 70 14.79 8.88 -3.70
N ALA A 71 15.75 9.81 -3.60
CA ALA A 71 15.86 10.94 -4.52
C ALA A 71 15.94 10.49 -6.00
N GLU A 72 16.67 9.41 -6.29
CA GLU A 72 16.76 8.86 -7.64
C GLU A 72 15.43 8.24 -8.12
N GLU A 73 14.67 7.64 -7.20
CA GLU A 73 13.36 7.07 -7.51
C GLU A 73 12.33 8.18 -7.76
N GLU A 74 12.43 9.28 -7.02
CA GLU A 74 11.61 10.47 -7.22
C GLU A 74 11.93 11.14 -8.57
N GLU A 75 13.20 11.34 -8.90
CA GLU A 75 13.61 11.90 -10.20
C GLU A 75 13.06 11.05 -11.36
N LEU A 76 13.15 9.72 -11.26
CA LEU A 76 12.60 8.82 -12.27
C LEU A 76 11.08 8.96 -12.40
N LEU A 77 10.35 8.86 -11.28
CA LEU A 77 8.89 8.79 -11.30
C LEU A 77 8.22 10.14 -11.53
N VAL A 78 8.78 11.21 -11.00
CA VAL A 78 8.17 12.55 -10.96
C VAL A 78 8.70 13.39 -12.12
N ASP A 79 10.02 13.55 -12.21
CA ASP A 79 10.62 14.48 -13.18
C ASP A 79 10.66 13.89 -14.59
N ARG A 80 10.96 12.59 -14.69
CA ARG A 80 11.10 11.90 -15.97
C ARG A 80 9.86 11.13 -16.39
N ASN A 81 8.87 10.99 -15.50
CA ASN A 81 7.67 10.17 -15.71
C ASN A 81 8.00 8.74 -16.20
N GLN A 82 9.09 8.17 -15.67
CA GLN A 82 9.59 6.85 -16.01
C GLN A 82 9.19 5.84 -14.92
N PRO A 83 8.56 4.71 -15.29
CA PRO A 83 8.19 3.69 -14.33
C PRO A 83 9.43 2.97 -13.78
N ILE A 84 9.39 2.62 -12.50
CA ILE A 84 10.40 1.76 -11.86
C ILE A 84 9.95 0.32 -12.01
N HIS A 85 10.71 -0.45 -12.79
CA HIS A 85 10.44 -1.86 -13.05
C HIS A 85 11.08 -2.76 -11.99
N LYS A 86 10.55 -3.99 -11.86
CA LYS A 86 11.09 -5.04 -10.99
C LYS A 86 11.18 -4.65 -9.51
N VAL A 87 10.25 -3.83 -9.04
CA VAL A 87 10.05 -3.58 -7.61
C VAL A 87 9.57 -4.87 -6.96
N ARG A 88 10.25 -5.34 -5.91
CA ARG A 88 9.89 -6.60 -5.24
C ARG A 88 8.74 -6.36 -4.26
N LEU A 89 7.63 -7.07 -4.46
CA LEU A 89 6.47 -7.05 -3.58
C LEU A 89 6.36 -8.38 -2.83
N ILE A 90 6.37 -8.32 -1.49
CA ILE A 90 6.00 -9.47 -0.65
C ILE A 90 4.48 -9.54 -0.61
N HIS A 91 3.91 -10.69 -0.96
CA HIS A 91 2.45 -10.88 -0.96
C HIS A 91 1.89 -10.89 0.47
N PRO A 92 0.57 -10.65 0.64
CA PRO A 92 -0.11 -10.82 1.93
C PRO A 92 0.14 -12.16 2.62
N CYS A 93 0.27 -13.27 1.87
CA CYS A 93 0.61 -14.59 2.41
C CYS A 93 2.07 -14.75 2.89
N VAL A 94 2.91 -13.71 2.72
CA VAL A 94 4.33 -13.61 3.13
C VAL A 94 5.31 -14.55 2.40
N SER A 95 4.88 -15.75 2.03
CA SER A 95 5.70 -16.78 1.40
C SER A 95 6.14 -16.41 -0.03
N LYS A 96 5.27 -15.69 -0.76
CA LYS A 96 5.46 -15.31 -2.16
C LYS A 96 6.02 -13.90 -2.31
N VAL A 97 6.88 -13.73 -3.31
CA VAL A 97 7.43 -12.44 -3.73
C VAL A 97 7.29 -12.36 -5.25
N THR A 98 6.76 -11.23 -5.75
CA THR A 98 6.69 -10.96 -7.18
C THR A 98 7.35 -9.65 -7.54
N ASN A 99 7.66 -9.49 -8.82
CA ASN A 99 8.11 -8.24 -9.40
C ASN A 99 6.89 -7.46 -9.91
N VAL A 100 6.77 -6.23 -9.45
CA VAL A 100 5.78 -5.25 -9.92
C VAL A 100 6.48 -4.06 -10.56
N THR A 101 5.70 -3.25 -11.26
CA THR A 101 6.11 -1.94 -11.75
C THR A 101 5.47 -0.88 -10.88
N LEU A 102 6.28 0.02 -10.34
CA LEU A 102 5.81 1.25 -9.70
C LEU A 102 5.77 2.36 -10.76
N ARG A 103 4.66 3.08 -10.83
CA ARG A 103 4.52 4.28 -11.67
C ARG A 103 3.82 5.38 -10.90
N LYS A 104 4.13 6.63 -11.21
CA LYS A 104 3.29 7.77 -10.86
C LYS A 104 2.44 8.12 -12.08
N GLY A 105 1.16 8.41 -11.87
CA GLY A 105 0.26 8.88 -12.91
C GLY A 105 -0.48 10.12 -12.43
N HIS A 106 -0.86 10.98 -13.36
CA HIS A 106 -1.69 12.15 -13.09
C HIS A 106 -3.10 11.88 -13.59
N MET A 107 -4.09 12.12 -12.74
CA MET A 107 -5.50 12.10 -13.10
C MET A 107 -6.11 13.42 -12.66
N ASN A 108 -6.38 14.30 -13.63
CA ASN A 108 -6.80 15.68 -13.40
C ASN A 108 -5.80 16.40 -12.48
N ASN A 109 -6.27 16.98 -11.37
CA ASN A 109 -5.48 17.74 -10.41
C ASN A 109 -4.88 16.87 -9.29
N ALA A 110 -4.88 15.54 -9.43
CA ALA A 110 -4.37 14.63 -8.42
C ALA A 110 -3.36 13.64 -9.02
N SER A 111 -2.30 13.37 -8.29
CA SER A 111 -1.34 12.32 -8.63
C SER A 111 -1.65 11.03 -7.86
N THR A 112 -1.31 9.90 -8.46
CA THR A 112 -1.52 8.57 -7.88
C THR A 112 -0.35 7.68 -8.23
N TYR A 113 0.27 7.09 -7.22
CA TYR A 113 1.21 6.00 -7.41
C TYR A 113 0.45 4.70 -7.65
N ASN A 114 0.92 3.87 -8.57
CA ASN A 114 0.32 2.58 -8.85
C ASN A 114 1.37 1.49 -8.85
N LEU A 115 1.09 0.40 -8.14
CA LEU A 115 1.76 -0.88 -8.38
C LEU A 115 0.96 -1.65 -9.41
N SER A 116 1.62 -2.24 -10.40
CA SER A 116 0.97 -3.21 -11.28
C SER A 116 1.89 -4.36 -11.62
N GLY A 117 1.32 -5.35 -12.29
CA GLY A 117 2.08 -6.34 -13.00
C GLY A 117 3.18 -5.73 -13.89
N THR A 118 4.33 -6.40 -13.99
CA THR A 118 5.31 -6.14 -15.06
C THR A 118 4.74 -6.48 -16.44
N TRP A 119 3.75 -7.38 -16.48
CA TRP A 119 2.94 -7.71 -17.65
C TRP A 119 1.46 -7.50 -17.33
N ARG A 120 0.65 -7.22 -18.36
CA ARG A 120 -0.79 -7.02 -18.20
C ARG A 120 -1.44 -8.28 -17.60
N GLY A 121 -2.17 -8.09 -16.51
CA GLY A 121 -2.86 -9.13 -15.75
C GLY A 121 -2.03 -9.74 -14.61
N THR A 122 -0.77 -9.33 -14.42
CA THR A 122 0.11 -9.96 -13.41
C THR A 122 -0.27 -9.56 -11.98
N TRP A 123 -0.69 -8.31 -11.73
CA TRP A 123 -1.12 -7.91 -10.38
C TRP A 123 -2.34 -8.72 -9.94
N HIS A 124 -3.38 -8.76 -10.76
CA HIS A 124 -4.59 -9.49 -10.44
C HIS A 124 -4.31 -10.98 -10.35
N LYS A 125 -3.65 -11.59 -11.33
CA LYS A 125 -3.44 -13.05 -11.34
C LYS A 125 -2.55 -13.55 -10.21
N GLN A 126 -1.53 -12.78 -9.81
CA GLN A 126 -0.56 -13.25 -8.82
C GLN A 126 -0.84 -12.76 -7.40
N VAL A 127 -1.45 -11.59 -7.24
CA VAL A 127 -1.65 -10.98 -5.91
C VAL A 127 -3.10 -11.08 -5.50
N VAL A 128 -4.03 -10.52 -6.27
CA VAL A 128 -5.45 -10.48 -5.87
C VAL A 128 -6.13 -11.84 -5.99
N GLY A 129 -5.93 -12.54 -7.10
CA GLY A 129 -6.54 -13.84 -7.40
C GLY A 129 -5.89 -15.02 -6.69
N ASP A 130 -4.84 -14.79 -5.91
CA ASP A 130 -4.22 -15.82 -5.07
C ASP A 130 -5.04 -15.96 -3.79
N SER A 131 -5.69 -17.11 -3.60
CA SER A 131 -6.59 -17.36 -2.47
C SER A 131 -5.88 -17.28 -1.12
N GLU A 132 -4.56 -17.47 -1.07
CA GLU A 132 -3.78 -17.31 0.17
C GLU A 132 -3.68 -15.85 0.62
N ASN A 133 -3.93 -14.89 -0.26
CA ASN A 133 -3.85 -13.47 0.06
C ASN A 133 -5.18 -12.89 0.56
N ALA A 134 -6.29 -13.60 0.36
CA ALA A 134 -7.63 -13.21 0.81
C ALA A 134 -8.02 -11.74 0.49
N LEU A 135 -7.62 -11.24 -0.69
CA LEU A 135 -7.89 -9.88 -1.11
C LEU A 135 -9.21 -9.78 -1.90
N GLN A 136 -10.08 -8.88 -1.47
CA GLN A 136 -11.33 -8.55 -2.15
C GLN A 136 -11.69 -7.07 -1.96
N ASP A 137 -12.68 -6.58 -2.71
CA ASP A 137 -13.22 -5.23 -2.52
C ASP A 137 -13.62 -5.00 -1.05
N GLY A 138 -13.26 -3.84 -0.51
CA GLY A 138 -13.50 -3.48 0.88
C GLY A 138 -12.48 -4.02 1.90
N THR A 139 -11.57 -4.91 1.50
CA THR A 139 -10.51 -5.44 2.40
C THR A 139 -9.61 -4.30 2.86
N MET A 140 -9.43 -4.14 4.17
CA MET A 140 -8.46 -3.19 4.72
C MET A 140 -7.05 -3.74 4.53
N VAL A 141 -6.19 -2.97 3.86
CA VAL A 141 -4.78 -3.34 3.65
C VAL A 141 -3.85 -2.22 4.10
N GLN A 142 -2.64 -2.62 4.45
CA GLN A 142 -1.50 -1.74 4.67
C GLN A 142 -0.43 -2.10 3.63
N LEU A 143 0.20 -1.08 3.04
CA LEU A 143 1.40 -1.26 2.22
C LEU A 143 2.58 -0.60 2.92
N TYR A 144 3.66 -1.36 3.08
CA TYR A 144 4.93 -0.89 3.63
C TYR A 144 6.00 -0.89 2.54
N ALA A 145 6.87 0.12 2.59
CA ALA A 145 8.12 0.17 1.82
C ALA A 145 9.30 -0.15 2.73
N PHE A 146 10.37 -0.68 2.13
CA PHE A 146 11.62 -0.99 2.82
C PHE A 146 12.80 -0.91 1.84
N ARG A 147 14.01 -0.68 2.36
CA ARG A 147 15.26 -0.56 1.59
C ARG A 147 16.06 -1.84 1.63
N ARG A 148 16.82 -2.11 0.57
CA ARG A 148 17.71 -3.27 0.46
C ARG A 148 19.05 -2.85 -0.12
#